data_AF-A0AAJ2Q6V9-F1
#
_entry.id   AF-A0AAJ2Q6V9-F1
#
_cell.length_a   1.000
_cell.length_b   1.000
_cell.length_c   1.000
_cell.angle_alpha   90.00
_cell.angle_beta   90.00
_cell.angle_gamma   90.00
#
_symmetry.space_group_name_H-M   'P 1'
#
loop_
_entity.id
_entity.type
_entity.pdbx_description
1 polymer ?
#
loop_
_entity_poly.entity_id
_entity_poly.type
_entity_poly.pdbx_seq_one_letter_code
_entity_poly.pdbx_strand_id
1 'polypeptide(L)'
;MTADEVKILDSLAEGFADQLTTLTRGVLGEDTPRFHALNMGSRIRVSPIAENEVVQRIPIRIDGQERLSLSVRYFCCWDGSSTFMATDQADVHLFYQGVPDPLLRYEYVRNVKLFWP
;
A
#
# COMPACT_ATOMS: atom_id res chain seq x y z
N MET A 1 -10.46 -2.82 20.06
CA MET A 1 -9.93 -4.06 19.48
C MET A 1 -9.28 -4.88 20.56
N THR A 2 -9.52 -6.19 20.58
CA THR A 2 -8.80 -7.13 21.42
C THR A 2 -7.40 -7.40 20.83
N ALA A 3 -6.49 -7.97 21.64
CA ALA A 3 -5.15 -8.32 21.15
C ALA A 3 -5.19 -9.37 20.02
N ASP A 4 -6.19 -10.24 20.01
CA ASP A 4 -6.35 -11.26 18.99
C ASP A 4 -6.85 -10.66 17.66
N GLU A 5 -7.77 -9.69 17.72
CA GLU A 5 -8.21 -8.93 16.53
C GLU A 5 -7.06 -8.16 15.88
N VAL A 6 -6.12 -7.62 16.68
CA VAL A 6 -4.93 -6.95 16.13
C VAL A 6 -4.06 -7.94 15.36
N LYS A 7 -3.77 -9.10 15.94
CA LYS A 7 -2.94 -10.14 15.29
C LYS A 7 -3.54 -10.66 13.99
N ILE A 8 -4.86 -10.85 13.96
CA ILE A 8 -5.55 -11.31 12.73
C ILE A 8 -5.44 -10.23 11.65
N LEU A 9 -5.65 -8.96 11.99
CA LEU A 9 -5.56 -7.86 11.02
C LEU A 9 -4.13 -7.72 10.47
N ASP A 10 -3.12 -7.83 11.33
CA ASP A 10 -1.71 -7.83 10.92
C ASP A 10 -1.44 -8.96 9.91
N SER A 11 -1.90 -10.18 10.20
CA SER A 11 -1.73 -11.33 9.29
C SER A 11 -2.46 -11.15 7.95
N LEU A 12 -3.67 -10.58 7.95
CA LEU A 12 -4.39 -10.26 6.71
C LEU A 12 -3.67 -9.20 5.88
N ALA A 13 -3.13 -8.16 6.54
CA ALA A 13 -2.40 -7.10 5.88
C ALA A 13 -1.06 -7.59 5.31
N GLU A 14 -0.36 -8.46 6.02
CA GLU A 14 0.85 -9.13 5.53
C GLU A 14 0.54 -9.99 4.29
N GLY A 15 -0.53 -10.79 4.33
CA GLY A 15 -0.96 -11.58 3.18
C GLY A 15 -1.33 -10.71 1.97
N PHE A 16 -1.96 -9.56 2.20
CA PHE A 16 -2.24 -8.58 1.15
C PHE A 16 -0.96 -7.95 0.59
N ALA A 17 0.01 -7.63 1.44
CA ALA A 17 1.31 -7.12 1.02
C ALA A 17 2.08 -8.15 0.16
N ASP A 18 2.02 -9.43 0.51
CA ASP A 18 2.62 -10.49 -0.29
C ASP A 18 1.95 -10.62 -1.67
N GLN A 19 0.62 -10.54 -1.75
CA GLN A 19 -0.10 -10.54 -3.02
C GLN A 19 0.28 -9.36 -3.92
N LEU A 20 0.35 -8.15 -3.37
CA LEU A 20 0.81 -6.96 -4.10
C LEU A 20 2.25 -7.12 -4.59
N THR A 21 3.13 -7.69 -3.76
CA THR A 21 4.51 -7.99 -4.12
C THR A 21 4.58 -8.96 -5.29
N THR A 22 3.89 -10.10 -5.21
CA THR A 22 3.87 -11.09 -6.30
C THR A 22 3.32 -10.49 -7.60
N LEU A 23 2.23 -9.72 -7.53
CA LEU A 23 1.63 -9.11 -8.71
C LEU A 23 2.58 -8.11 -9.36
N THR A 24 3.15 -7.20 -8.57
CA THR A 24 4.05 -6.17 -9.10
C THR A 24 5.34 -6.76 -9.64
N ARG A 25 5.94 -7.75 -8.99
CA ARG A 25 7.11 -8.47 -9.51
C ARG A 25 6.82 -9.26 -10.78
N GLY A 26 5.64 -9.86 -10.87
CA GLY A 26 5.22 -10.56 -12.09
C GLY A 26 5.09 -9.64 -13.31
N VAL A 27 4.84 -8.34 -13.11
CA VAL A 27 4.68 -7.37 -14.19
C VAL A 27 5.96 -6.57 -14.45
N LEU A 28 6.65 -6.14 -13.39
CA LEU A 28 7.76 -5.17 -13.46
C LEU A 28 9.14 -5.80 -13.25
N GLY A 29 9.20 -7.06 -12.82
CA GLY A 29 10.44 -7.80 -12.56
C GLY A 29 10.68 -8.08 -11.08
N GLU A 30 11.47 -9.13 -10.80
CA GLU A 30 11.79 -9.61 -9.44
C GLU A 30 12.54 -8.58 -8.57
N ASP A 31 13.22 -7.61 -9.19
CA ASP A 31 13.89 -6.50 -8.49
C ASP A 31 12.92 -5.46 -7.93
N THR A 32 11.62 -5.59 -8.21
CA THR A 32 10.59 -4.71 -7.66
C THR A 32 10.58 -4.79 -6.12
N PRO A 33 10.60 -3.63 -5.43
CA PRO A 33 10.49 -3.55 -3.98
C PRO A 33 9.32 -4.36 -3.41
N ARG A 34 9.58 -5.07 -2.31
CA ARG A 34 8.55 -5.81 -1.58
C ARG A 34 7.61 -4.85 -0.86
N PHE A 35 6.32 -5.16 -0.88
CA PHE A 35 5.35 -4.49 -0.02
C PHE A 35 5.41 -5.06 1.39
N HIS A 36 5.30 -4.19 2.38
CA HIS A 36 5.24 -4.54 3.79
C HIS A 36 3.99 -3.93 4.40
N ALA A 37 3.41 -4.66 5.36
CA ALA A 37 2.38 -4.15 6.26
C ALA A 37 3.05 -3.58 7.51
N LEU A 38 2.75 -2.31 7.83
CA LEU A 38 3.24 -1.62 9.00
C LEU A 38 2.07 -1.19 9.87
N ASN A 39 1.98 -1.73 11.08
CA ASN A 39 0.97 -1.33 12.05
C ASN A 39 1.26 0.09 12.57
N MET A 40 0.31 1.01 12.41
CA MET A 40 0.39 2.40 12.83
C MET A 40 -0.54 2.70 14.02
N GLY A 41 -0.90 1.69 14.81
CA GLY A 41 -1.83 1.79 15.93
C GLY A 41 -3.28 1.60 15.50
N SER A 42 -3.93 2.63 14.97
CA SER A 42 -5.35 2.58 14.58
C SER A 42 -5.60 2.08 13.16
N ARG A 43 -4.53 1.90 12.36
CA ARG A 43 -4.57 1.45 10.97
C ARG A 43 -3.27 0.74 10.61
N ILE A 44 -3.30 -0.04 9.56
CA ILE A 44 -2.13 -0.68 8.97
C ILE A 44 -1.82 -0.02 7.63
N ARG A 45 -0.58 0.39 7.42
CA ARG A 45 -0.11 0.89 6.12
C ARG A 45 0.53 -0.25 5.34
N VAL A 46 0.07 -0.48 4.12
CA VAL A 46 0.70 -1.40 3.17
C VAL A 46 1.33 -0.60 2.03
N SER A 47 2.65 -0.68 1.90
CA SER A 47 3.41 0.05 0.87
C SER A 47 4.73 -0.66 0.57
N PRO A 48 5.43 -0.34 -0.54
CA PRO A 48 6.81 -0.77 -0.73
C PRO A 48 7.69 -0.05 0.29
N ILE A 49 8.29 -0.79 1.23
CA ILE A 49 9.09 -0.23 2.33
C ILE A 49 10.43 -0.95 2.35
N ALA A 50 11.53 -0.21 2.44
CA ALA A 50 12.85 -0.77 2.66
C ALA A 50 13.06 -1.20 4.12
N GLU A 51 14.13 -1.95 4.39
CA GLU A 51 14.47 -2.41 5.76
C GLU A 51 14.62 -1.28 6.79
N ASN A 52 14.91 -0.06 6.34
CA ASN A 52 15.02 1.15 7.17
C ASN A 52 13.69 1.90 7.32
N GLU A 53 12.56 1.26 7.04
CA GLU A 53 11.21 1.81 7.08
C GLU A 53 10.94 2.97 6.09
N VAL A 54 11.86 3.20 5.15
CA VAL A 54 11.67 4.23 4.11
C VAL A 54 10.75 3.69 3.02
N VAL A 55 9.66 4.41 2.78
CA VAL A 55 8.75 4.12 1.66
C VAL A 55 9.49 4.32 0.34
N GLN A 56 9.47 3.29 -0.50
CA GLN A 56 10.10 3.30 -1.81
C GLN A 56 9.07 3.55 -2.91
N ARG A 57 9.50 4.19 -3.99
CA ARG A 57 8.77 4.17 -5.26
C ARG A 57 9.26 2.96 -6.06
N ILE A 58 8.33 2.32 -6.76
CA ILE A 58 8.65 1.21 -7.65
C ILE A 58 9.13 1.81 -8.99
N PRO A 59 10.37 1.52 -9.43
CA PRO A 59 10.86 2.01 -10.71
C PRO A 59 10.16 1.28 -11.86
N ILE A 60 9.82 2.02 -12.91
CA ILE A 60 9.26 1.47 -14.15
C ILE A 60 10.19 1.86 -15.29
N ARG A 61 10.66 0.83 -16.00
CA ARG A 61 11.63 0.98 -17.09
C ARG A 61 10.96 0.90 -18.46
N ILE A 62 11.32 1.83 -19.33
CA ILE A 62 10.95 1.84 -20.75
C ILE A 62 12.27 1.74 -21.52
N ASP A 63 12.39 0.74 -22.39
CA ASP A 63 13.64 0.41 -23.10
C ASP A 63 14.85 0.23 -22.15
N GLY A 64 14.62 -0.41 -20.99
CA GLY A 64 15.65 -0.66 -19.98
C GLY A 64 16.05 0.56 -19.15
N GLN A 65 15.53 1.75 -19.44
CA GLN A 65 15.81 2.98 -18.70
C GLN A 65 14.66 3.30 -17.76
N GLU A 66 14.96 3.63 -16.50
CA GLU A 66 13.94 4.14 -15.57
C GLU A 66 13.42 5.48 -16.07
N ARG A 67 12.14 5.52 -16.45
CA ARG A 67 11.47 6.73 -16.95
C ARG A 67 10.34 7.17 -16.04
N LEU A 68 9.75 6.22 -15.32
CA LEU A 68 8.61 6.41 -14.46
C LEU A 68 8.89 5.79 -13.10
N SER A 69 8.20 6.27 -12.07
CA SER A 69 8.18 5.62 -10.77
C SER A 69 6.78 5.65 -10.17
N LEU A 70 6.38 4.54 -9.57
CA LEU A 70 5.06 4.36 -8.98
C LEU A 70 5.16 4.43 -7.46
N SER A 71 4.43 5.36 -6.85
CA SER A 71 4.21 5.39 -5.41
C SER A 71 2.87 4.73 -5.11
N VAL A 72 2.88 3.75 -4.21
CA VAL A 72 1.68 2.99 -3.82
C VAL A 72 1.60 2.93 -2.30
N ARG A 73 0.48 3.37 -1.75
CA ARG A 73 0.18 3.28 -0.31
C ARG A 73 -1.28 2.90 -0.12
N TYR A 74 -1.50 1.84 0.63
CA TYR A 74 -2.81 1.49 1.14
C TYR A 74 -2.82 1.71 2.64
N PHE A 75 -3.92 2.24 3.15
CA PHE A 75 -4.23 2.25 4.56
C PHE A 75 -5.40 1.29 4.75
N CYS A 76 -5.26 0.40 5.73
CA CYS A 76 -6.17 -0.68 6.00
C CYS A 76 -6.62 -0.64 7.45
N CYS A 77 -7.87 -1.01 7.69
CA CYS A 77 -8.46 -1.15 9.00
C CYS A 77 -9.42 -2.35 8.99
N TRP A 78 -9.98 -2.67 10.15
CA TRP A 78 -11.17 -3.50 10.20
C TRP A 78 -12.35 -2.79 9.53
N ASP A 79 -13.19 -3.55 8.83
CA ASP A 79 -14.47 -3.03 8.34
C ASP A 79 -15.44 -2.74 9.51
N GLY A 80 -16.57 -2.10 9.21
CA GLY A 80 -17.51 -1.64 10.24
C GLY A 80 -18.12 -2.75 11.12
N SER A 81 -18.03 -4.02 10.70
CA SER A 81 -18.43 -5.20 11.47
C SER A 81 -17.24 -5.97 12.07
N SER A 82 -16.02 -5.44 11.98
CA SER A 82 -14.76 -6.08 12.41
C SER A 82 -14.57 -7.50 11.90
N THR A 83 -15.09 -7.78 10.71
CA THR A 83 -15.14 -9.11 10.11
C THR A 83 -14.10 -9.25 9.00
N PHE A 84 -13.86 -8.18 8.25
CA PHE A 84 -12.95 -8.18 7.11
C PHE A 84 -11.96 -7.02 7.19
N MET A 85 -10.76 -7.21 6.66
CA MET A 85 -9.86 -6.09 6.41
C MET A 85 -10.45 -5.24 5.27
N ALA A 86 -10.51 -3.94 5.47
CA ALA A 86 -10.92 -2.97 4.47
C ALA A 86 -9.85 -1.93 4.24
N THR A 87 -9.71 -1.48 2.99
CA THR A 87 -8.92 -0.30 2.65
C THR A 87 -9.74 0.96 2.91
N ASP A 88 -9.30 1.82 3.83
CA ASP A 88 -9.92 3.12 4.10
C ASP A 88 -9.39 4.21 3.16
N GLN A 89 -8.13 4.08 2.73
CA GLN A 89 -7.50 4.98 1.78
C GLN A 89 -6.52 4.23 0.88
N ALA A 90 -6.47 4.62 -0.40
CA ALA A 90 -5.42 4.20 -1.32
C ALA A 90 -4.88 5.41 -2.08
N ASP A 91 -3.56 5.56 -2.09
CA ASP A 91 -2.84 6.55 -2.89
C ASP A 91 -1.95 5.81 -3.89
N VAL A 92 -2.23 5.97 -5.18
CA VAL A 92 -1.43 5.42 -6.26
C VAL A 92 -1.05 6.54 -7.21
N HIS A 93 0.23 6.91 -7.20
CA HIS A 93 0.74 8.06 -7.96
C HIS A 93 1.85 7.62 -8.91
N LEU A 94 1.75 8.06 -10.16
CA LEU A 94 2.78 7.83 -11.17
C LEU A 94 3.58 9.11 -11.39
N PHE A 95 4.90 9.03 -11.29
CA PHE A 95 5.82 10.15 -11.50
C PHE A 95 6.65 9.93 -12.76
N TYR A 96 6.99 11.01 -13.44
CA TYR A 96 8.04 11.00 -14.47
C TYR A 96 9.40 11.31 -13.85
N GLN A 97 10.46 10.73 -14.39
CA GLN A 97 11.82 10.97 -13.91
C GLN A 97 12.17 12.47 -13.97
N GLY A 98 12.69 13.00 -12.86
CA GLY A 98 13.09 14.40 -12.74
C GLY A 98 11.92 15.38 -12.53
N VAL A 99 10.67 14.91 -12.51
CA VAL A 99 9.49 15.74 -12.22
C VAL A 99 9.03 15.45 -10.79
N PRO A 100 8.93 16.49 -9.92
CA PRO A 100 8.55 16.28 -8.52
C PRO A 100 7.06 15.92 -8.37
N ASP A 101 6.21 16.48 -9.24
CA ASP A 101 4.76 16.27 -9.22
C ASP A 101 4.35 14.99 -9.97
N PRO A 102 3.29 14.30 -9.49
CA PRO A 102 2.80 13.11 -10.16
C PRO A 102 2.10 13.47 -11.48
N LEU A 103 2.42 12.70 -12.53
CA LEU A 103 1.71 12.76 -13.81
C LEU A 103 0.25 12.30 -13.67
N LEU A 104 0.04 11.24 -12.91
CA LEU A 104 -1.27 10.63 -12.68
C LEU A 104 -1.44 10.37 -11.18
N ARG A 105 -2.63 10.65 -10.68
CA ARG A 105 -3.03 10.35 -9.31
C ARG A 105 -4.31 9.54 -9.34
N TYR A 106 -4.26 8.36 -8.75
CA TYR A 106 -5.44 7.60 -8.39
C TYR A 106 -5.51 7.59 -6.87
N GLU A 107 -6.54 8.25 -6.35
CA GLU A 107 -6.75 8.43 -4.92
C GLU A 107 -8.15 7.96 -4.57
N TYR A 108 -8.22 7.13 -3.54
CA TYR A 108 -9.46 6.61 -3.01
C TYR A 108 -9.50 6.86 -1.52
N VAL A 109 -10.65 7.33 -1.03
CA VAL A 109 -10.97 7.38 0.40
C VAL A 109 -12.35 6.79 0.57
N ARG A 110 -12.46 5.79 1.44
CA ARG A 110 -13.73 5.18 1.81
C ARG A 110 -14.53 6.21 2.60
N ASN A 111 -15.61 6.71 2.00
CA ASN A 111 -16.54 7.60 2.69
C ASN A 111 -17.41 6.78 3.66
N VAL A 112 -16.91 6.59 4.88
CA VAL A 112 -17.71 6.01 5.96
C VAL A 112 -18.42 7.17 6.64
N LYS A 113 -19.76 7.25 6.51
CA LYS A 113 -20.54 8.09 7.44
C LYS A 113 -20.29 7.54 8.84
N LEU A 114 -19.47 8.22 9.62
CA LEU A 114 -19.36 8.00 11.05
C LEU A 114 -20.74 8.27 11.67
N PHE A 115 -21.52 7.22 11.88
CA PHE A 115 -22.58 7.27 12.88
C PHE A 115 -21.87 7.28 14.23
N TRP A 116 -21.70 8.47 14.79
CA TRP A 116 -21.27 8.66 16.16
C TRP A 116 -22.48 8.50 17.08
N PRO A 117 -22.46 7.61 18.09
CA PRO A 117 -23.43 7.64 19.19
C PRO A 117 -23.17 8.81 20.16
#